data_AF-A0A2D4GAK5-F1
#
_entry.id   AF-A0A2D4GAK5-F1
#
_cell.length_a   1.000
_cell.length_b   1.000
_cell.length_c   1.000
_cell.angle_alpha   90.00
_cell.angle_beta   90.00
_cell.angle_gamma   90.00
#
_symmetry.space_group_name_H-M   'P 1'
#
loop_
_entity.id
_entity.type
_entity.pdbx_description
1 polymer ?
#
loop_
_entity_poly.entity_id
_entity_poly.type
_entity_poly.pdbx_seq_one_letter_code
_entity_poly.pdbx_strand_id
1 'polypeptide(L)'
;KIIKQASIATKGPNEFVQEIEFEKLTPGSVIIFRVSLDPKAQDAVGVLRNHLIQFSPHFKSGSLPNDCSEAILKTPFSIIASKLTLADLNQLLYRCDAEEQEDGGGCYDIPNWTPLKYAGLQGIMSVMAEIRPNNDLGHPFCGNLRAGDWMIDYVSNRLISHAGTCSDVGKWLRAMFIYLKRVPRYLIPCYFDAILVGAYTTLLDLVWKQMSSFVQNGSTFVKHLSLGSVQMCGIGKYPSLPPLSPALKNVPYRLNEIMGEKEQCCVSLAAGLPHFSSGIFRCWGRDTFIALR
;
A
#
# COMPACT_ATOMS: atom_id res chain seq x y z
N LYS A 1 -10.03 -50.62 10.70
CA LYS A 1 -9.55 -49.22 10.76
C LYS A 1 -10.51 -48.35 9.96
N ILE A 2 -10.98 -47.24 10.52
CA ILE A 2 -11.93 -46.32 9.85
C ILE A 2 -11.20 -45.40 8.86
N ILE A 3 -9.91 -45.14 9.10
CA ILE A 3 -9.01 -44.33 8.26
C ILE A 3 -8.13 -45.26 7.43
N LYS A 4 -8.05 -45.02 6.12
CA LYS A 4 -7.31 -45.86 5.17
C LYS A 4 -5.90 -45.33 4.88
N GLN A 5 -5.77 -44.04 4.64
CA GLN A 5 -4.48 -43.38 4.36
C GLN A 5 -4.58 -41.88 4.62
N ALA A 6 -3.46 -41.29 5.04
CA ALA A 6 -3.25 -39.86 5.00
C ALA A 6 -2.19 -39.56 3.95
N SER A 7 -2.59 -38.95 2.83
CA SER A 7 -1.67 -38.43 1.81
C SER A 7 -1.41 -36.95 2.10
N ILE A 8 -0.15 -36.56 2.07
CA ILE A 8 0.26 -35.16 2.15
C ILE A 8 0.48 -34.70 0.71
N ALA A 9 -0.26 -33.68 0.29
CA ALA A 9 -0.12 -33.08 -1.03
C ALA A 9 0.10 -31.57 -0.88
N THR A 10 1.02 -31.02 -1.66
CA THR A 10 1.20 -29.58 -1.83
C THR A 10 0.47 -29.16 -3.10
N LYS A 11 -0.65 -28.43 -2.98
CA LYS A 11 -1.42 -27.91 -4.15
C LYS A 11 -0.85 -26.60 -4.72
N GLY A 12 0.09 -25.96 -4.03
CA GLY A 12 0.74 -24.72 -4.47
C GLY A 12 1.82 -24.25 -3.49
N PRO A 13 2.47 -23.09 -3.75
CA PRO A 13 3.41 -22.48 -2.83
C PRO A 13 2.69 -22.12 -1.52
N ASN A 14 3.14 -22.72 -0.42
CA ASN A 14 2.62 -22.54 0.95
C ASN A 14 1.20 -23.09 1.21
N GLU A 15 0.68 -24.01 0.37
CA GLU A 15 -0.56 -24.74 0.67
C GLU A 15 -0.27 -26.19 1.05
N PHE A 16 -0.33 -26.47 2.35
CA PHE A 16 -0.26 -27.82 2.90
C PHE A 16 -1.66 -28.43 2.93
N VAL A 17 -1.88 -29.50 2.16
CA VAL A 17 -3.14 -30.24 2.16
C VAL A 17 -2.89 -31.63 2.72
N GLN A 18 -3.58 -31.96 3.81
CA GLN A 18 -3.63 -33.32 4.35
C GLN A 18 -4.97 -33.93 3.96
N GLU A 19 -4.93 -34.93 3.09
CA GLU A 19 -6.11 -35.67 2.67
C GLU A 19 -6.28 -36.89 3.60
N ILE A 20 -7.49 -37.09 4.11
CA ILE A 20 -7.80 -38.17 5.05
C ILE A 20 -8.99 -38.94 4.48
N GLU A 21 -8.76 -40.18 4.08
CA GLU A 21 -9.79 -41.03 3.49
C GLU A 21 -10.40 -41.96 4.55
N PHE A 22 -11.73 -42.03 4.56
CA PHE A 22 -12.53 -42.83 5.49
C PHE A 22 -13.32 -43.90 4.74
N GLU A 23 -13.20 -45.17 5.14
CA GLU A 23 -13.84 -46.29 4.40
C GLU A 23 -15.09 -46.87 5.06
N LYS A 24 -15.41 -46.49 6.29
CA LYS A 24 -16.51 -47.10 7.07
C LYS A 24 -17.17 -46.11 8.03
N LEU A 25 -17.61 -44.96 7.50
CA LEU A 25 -18.30 -43.94 8.28
C LEU A 25 -19.83 -44.21 8.24
N THR A 26 -20.37 -44.82 9.29
CA THR A 26 -21.82 -45.09 9.36
C THR A 26 -22.60 -43.83 9.74
N PRO A 27 -23.89 -43.71 9.34
CA PRO A 27 -24.76 -42.63 9.80
C PRO A 27 -24.75 -42.51 11.34
N GLY A 28 -24.69 -41.28 11.85
CA GLY A 28 -24.58 -41.01 13.30
C GLY A 28 -23.16 -41.00 13.88
N SER A 29 -22.13 -41.22 13.04
CA SER A 29 -20.73 -41.06 13.47
C SER A 29 -20.33 -39.59 13.54
N VAL A 30 -19.46 -39.24 14.50
CA VAL A 30 -18.85 -37.91 14.62
C VAL A 30 -17.33 -38.03 14.50
N ILE A 31 -16.72 -37.14 13.73
CA ILE A 31 -15.26 -36.99 13.65
C ILE A 31 -14.91 -35.59 14.13
N ILE A 32 -13.88 -35.51 14.98
CA ILE A 32 -13.35 -34.24 15.47
C ILE A 32 -11.88 -34.17 15.08
N PHE A 33 -11.52 -33.11 14.37
CA PHE A 33 -10.13 -32.79 14.07
C PHE A 33 -9.68 -31.59 14.87
N ARG A 34 -8.45 -31.64 15.39
CA ARG A 34 -7.72 -30.45 15.81
C ARG A 34 -6.84 -30.03 14.64
N VAL A 35 -7.17 -28.89 14.03
CA VAL A 35 -6.42 -28.35 12.90
C VAL A 35 -5.61 -27.15 13.37
N SER A 36 -4.38 -27.04 12.89
CA SER A 36 -3.52 -25.88 13.08
C SER A 36 -2.89 -25.50 11.74
N LEU A 37 -2.46 -24.25 11.62
CA LEU A 37 -1.59 -23.84 10.51
C LEU A 37 -0.32 -24.69 10.52
N ASP A 38 0.36 -24.83 9.39
CA ASP A 38 1.68 -25.44 9.37
C ASP A 38 2.67 -24.58 10.18
N PRO A 39 3.75 -25.17 10.76
CA PRO A 39 4.67 -24.42 11.62
C PRO A 39 5.28 -23.18 10.96
N LYS A 40 5.58 -23.23 9.66
CA LYS A 40 6.16 -22.08 8.94
C LYS A 40 5.16 -20.95 8.77
N ALA A 41 3.89 -21.28 8.49
CA ALA A 41 2.82 -20.32 8.46
C ALA A 41 2.52 -19.74 9.84
N GLN A 42 2.56 -20.55 10.91
CA GLN A 42 2.42 -20.05 12.28
C GLN A 42 3.51 -19.02 12.61
N ASP A 43 4.76 -19.32 12.28
CA ASP A 43 5.89 -18.40 12.46
C ASP A 43 5.69 -17.12 11.64
N ALA A 44 5.38 -17.25 10.35
CA ALA A 44 5.16 -16.10 9.46
C ALA A 44 4.02 -15.20 9.96
N VAL A 45 2.89 -15.79 10.36
CA VAL A 45 1.76 -15.06 10.93
C VAL A 45 2.13 -14.41 12.26
N GLY A 46 2.81 -15.14 13.15
CA GLY A 46 3.20 -14.62 14.46
C GLY A 46 4.15 -13.43 14.37
N VAL A 47 5.15 -13.51 13.50
CA VAL A 47 6.09 -12.42 13.22
C VAL A 47 5.39 -11.24 12.58
N LEU A 48 4.52 -11.49 11.58
CA LEU A 48 3.76 -10.43 10.92
C LEU A 48 2.87 -9.69 11.93
N ARG A 49 2.16 -10.43 12.79
CA ARG A 49 1.35 -9.86 13.87
C ARG A 49 2.18 -9.03 14.83
N ASN A 50 3.38 -9.47 15.19
CA ASN A 50 4.28 -8.69 16.04
C ASN A 50 4.60 -7.32 15.44
N HIS A 51 4.90 -7.25 14.15
CA HIS A 51 5.12 -5.97 13.47
C HIS A 51 3.85 -5.12 13.36
N LEU A 52 2.66 -5.74 13.25
CA LEU A 52 1.38 -5.01 13.19
C LEU A 52 0.93 -4.42 14.54
N ILE A 53 1.52 -4.84 15.68
CA ILE A 53 1.22 -4.28 17.01
C ILE A 53 1.37 -2.76 17.04
N GLN A 54 2.32 -2.22 16.27
CA GLN A 54 2.55 -0.77 16.18
C GLN A 54 1.34 0.02 15.67
N PHE A 55 0.46 -0.63 14.90
CA PHE A 55 -0.76 -0.02 14.39
C PHE A 55 -1.97 -0.30 15.27
N SER A 56 -2.02 -1.47 15.91
CA SER A 56 -3.12 -1.81 16.80
C SER A 56 -2.78 -2.93 17.80
N PRO A 57 -3.14 -2.78 19.09
CA PRO A 57 -2.80 -3.75 20.13
C PRO A 57 -3.47 -5.12 19.97
N HIS A 58 -4.55 -5.24 19.18
CA HIS A 58 -5.24 -6.51 18.97
C HIS A 58 -4.37 -7.59 18.27
N PHE A 59 -3.29 -7.18 17.61
CA PHE A 59 -2.32 -8.10 17.02
C PHE A 59 -1.40 -8.78 18.05
N LYS A 60 -1.39 -8.33 19.31
CA LYS A 60 -0.56 -8.92 20.39
C LYS A 60 -0.90 -10.38 20.69
N SER A 61 -2.17 -10.77 20.55
CA SER A 61 -2.55 -12.17 20.70
C SER A 61 -1.96 -12.98 19.55
N GLY A 62 -1.21 -14.05 19.83
CA GLY A 62 -0.57 -14.90 18.82
C GLY A 62 0.60 -14.24 18.06
N SER A 63 1.13 -13.11 18.55
CA SER A 63 2.36 -12.54 18.01
C SER A 63 3.60 -13.30 18.51
N LEU A 64 4.61 -13.42 17.66
CA LEU A 64 5.90 -14.02 18.00
C LEU A 64 7.01 -12.98 17.84
N PRO A 65 7.96 -12.87 18.80
CA PRO A 65 9.12 -12.01 18.63
C PRO A 65 9.97 -12.49 17.45
N ASN A 66 10.64 -11.56 16.75
CA ASN A 66 11.53 -11.91 15.65
C ASN A 66 12.87 -11.19 15.74
N ASP A 67 13.88 -11.92 16.21
CA ASP A 67 15.24 -11.43 16.35
C ASP A 67 15.96 -11.25 15.00
N CYS A 68 15.53 -12.00 13.97
CA CYS A 68 16.10 -12.02 12.61
C CYS A 68 15.34 -11.13 11.61
N SER A 69 14.48 -10.22 12.08
CA SER A 69 13.79 -9.26 11.20
C SER A 69 14.77 -8.35 10.46
N GLU A 70 14.44 -7.97 9.22
CA GLU A 70 15.17 -6.94 8.48
C GLU A 70 15.28 -5.67 9.32
N ALA A 71 16.44 -5.00 9.26
CA ALA A 71 16.73 -3.83 10.09
C ALA A 71 15.67 -2.72 9.98
N ILE A 72 15.07 -2.56 8.78
CA ILE A 72 14.04 -1.56 8.52
C ILE A 72 12.74 -1.81 9.32
N LEU A 73 12.43 -3.06 9.65
CA LEU A 73 11.23 -3.42 10.41
C LEU A 73 11.41 -3.26 11.94
N LYS A 74 12.65 -3.08 12.40
CA LYS A 74 12.96 -2.79 13.80
C LYS A 74 12.66 -1.33 14.16
N THR A 75 12.59 -0.46 13.15
CA THR A 75 12.20 0.93 13.31
C THR A 75 10.68 1.06 13.14
N PRO A 76 9.96 1.72 14.07
CA PRO A 76 8.54 2.00 13.90
C PRO A 76 8.26 2.75 12.58
N PHE A 77 7.19 2.36 11.90
CA PHE A 77 6.78 2.92 10.62
C PHE A 77 6.59 4.44 10.69
N SER A 78 6.09 4.96 11.82
CA SER A 78 5.91 6.40 12.04
C SER A 78 7.21 7.21 11.93
N ILE A 79 8.36 6.63 12.29
CA ILE A 79 9.68 7.28 12.19
C ILE A 79 10.19 7.26 10.74
N ILE A 80 9.88 6.20 9.99
CA ILE A 80 10.20 6.15 8.56
C ILE A 80 9.33 7.18 7.83
N ALA A 81 8.04 7.19 8.12
CA ALA A 81 7.07 8.09 7.52
C ALA A 81 7.34 9.57 7.87
N SER A 82 7.84 9.90 9.07
CA SER A 82 8.05 11.30 9.49
C SER A 82 9.04 12.09 8.62
N LYS A 83 9.80 11.42 7.75
CA LYS A 83 10.72 12.05 6.78
C LYS A 83 10.03 12.51 5.49
N LEU A 84 8.79 12.07 5.25
CA LEU A 84 8.04 12.37 4.03
C LEU A 84 7.54 13.81 4.05
N THR A 85 7.61 14.47 2.90
CA THR A 85 6.96 15.76 2.63
C THR A 85 5.53 15.54 2.12
N LEU A 86 4.72 16.61 2.06
CA LEU A 86 3.40 16.57 1.41
C LEU A 86 3.48 16.15 -0.08
N ALA A 87 4.59 16.48 -0.77
CA ALA A 87 4.82 16.03 -2.14
C ALA A 87 5.11 14.52 -2.23
N ASP A 88 5.88 13.98 -1.29
CA ASP A 88 6.09 12.53 -1.19
C ASP A 88 4.77 11.80 -0.89
N LEU A 89 3.90 12.41 -0.08
CA LEU A 89 2.59 11.87 0.27
C LEU A 89 1.63 11.85 -0.93
N ASN A 90 1.78 12.74 -1.91
CA ASN A 90 1.09 12.62 -3.21
C ASN A 90 1.50 11.32 -3.93
N GLN A 91 2.81 11.06 -4.06
CA GLN A 91 3.34 9.88 -4.73
C GLN A 91 2.88 8.58 -4.06
N LEU A 92 2.88 8.57 -2.72
CA LEU A 92 2.59 7.39 -1.92
C LEU A 92 1.08 7.09 -1.87
N LEU A 93 0.25 8.10 -1.64
CA LEU A 93 -1.20 7.91 -1.42
C LEU A 93 -2.00 7.95 -2.73
N TYR A 94 -1.62 8.79 -3.69
CA TYR A 94 -2.44 9.11 -4.85
C TYR A 94 -1.76 8.69 -6.16
N ARG A 95 -1.48 9.64 -7.06
CA ARG A 95 -1.11 9.43 -8.47
C ARG A 95 -2.20 8.78 -9.28
N CYS A 96 -2.85 9.56 -10.14
CA CYS A 96 -3.74 8.98 -11.14
C CYS A 96 -2.93 8.29 -12.24
N ASP A 97 -3.60 7.48 -13.06
CA ASP A 97 -2.94 6.66 -14.09
C ASP A 97 -2.06 7.50 -15.05
N ALA A 98 -2.55 8.66 -15.50
CA ALA A 98 -1.81 9.55 -16.38
C ALA A 98 -0.54 10.13 -15.74
N GLU A 99 -0.53 10.35 -14.42
CA GLU A 99 0.65 10.80 -13.69
C GLU A 99 1.66 9.65 -13.53
N GLU A 100 1.20 8.48 -13.13
CA GLU A 100 2.05 7.30 -12.93
C GLU A 100 2.68 6.81 -14.24
N GLN A 101 1.98 6.95 -15.37
CA GLN A 101 2.49 6.62 -16.71
C GLN A 101 3.65 7.53 -17.15
N GLU A 102 3.70 8.80 -16.71
CA GLU A 102 4.87 9.64 -17.00
C GLU A 102 6.15 9.01 -16.44
N ASP A 103 6.06 8.39 -15.26
CA ASP A 103 7.16 7.68 -14.61
C ASP A 103 7.45 6.29 -15.21
N GLY A 104 6.68 5.88 -16.23
CA GLY A 104 6.79 4.56 -16.88
C GLY A 104 6.04 3.44 -16.14
N GLY A 105 5.17 3.79 -15.19
CA GLY A 105 4.29 2.88 -14.47
C GLY A 105 2.87 2.88 -15.02
N GLY A 106 1.89 2.79 -14.12
CA GLY A 106 0.46 2.82 -14.40
C GLY A 106 -0.33 2.32 -13.20
N CYS A 107 -1.64 2.58 -13.19
CA CYS A 107 -2.52 2.03 -12.16
C CYS A 107 -2.66 0.51 -12.32
N TYR A 108 -2.61 -0.23 -11.21
CA TYR A 108 -2.80 -1.69 -11.24
C TYR A 108 -4.20 -2.05 -11.77
N ASP A 109 -4.23 -2.94 -12.76
CA ASP A 109 -5.46 -3.52 -13.31
C ASP A 109 -5.86 -4.78 -12.53
N ILE A 110 -7.06 -4.78 -11.95
CA ILE A 110 -7.58 -5.92 -11.19
C ILE A 110 -8.29 -6.86 -12.16
N PRO A 111 -7.80 -8.10 -12.35
CA PRO A 111 -8.37 -9.01 -13.33
C PRO A 111 -9.87 -9.23 -13.10
N ASN A 112 -10.64 -9.21 -14.19
CA ASN A 112 -12.10 -9.34 -14.20
C ASN A 112 -12.86 -8.25 -13.43
N TRP A 113 -12.26 -7.06 -13.28
CA TRP A 113 -12.92 -5.94 -12.62
C TRP A 113 -12.58 -4.59 -13.28
N THR A 114 -11.74 -3.76 -12.66
CA THR A 114 -11.32 -2.46 -13.19
C THR A 114 -9.93 -2.09 -12.68
N PRO A 115 -9.20 -1.24 -13.41
CA PRO A 115 -8.03 -0.56 -12.87
C PRO A 115 -8.34 0.30 -11.65
N LEU A 116 -7.36 0.40 -10.76
CA LEU A 116 -7.40 1.32 -9.63
C LEU A 116 -7.48 2.77 -10.11
N LYS A 117 -8.24 3.61 -9.38
CA LYS A 117 -8.34 5.05 -9.69
C LYS A 117 -7.06 5.83 -9.35
N TYR A 118 -6.34 5.35 -8.34
CA TYR A 118 -5.03 5.85 -7.95
C TYR A 118 -4.04 4.69 -7.88
N ALA A 119 -2.80 4.93 -8.29
CA ALA A 119 -1.72 3.96 -8.21
C ALA A 119 -1.26 3.72 -6.77
N GLY A 120 -1.36 4.74 -5.93
CA GLY A 120 -1.02 4.73 -4.51
C GLY A 120 -2.06 4.09 -3.59
N LEU A 121 -1.81 4.18 -2.28
CA LEU A 121 -2.61 3.47 -1.27
C LEU A 121 -4.09 3.87 -1.24
N GLN A 122 -4.44 5.12 -1.59
CA GLN A 122 -5.83 5.56 -1.68
C GLN A 122 -6.62 4.69 -2.66
N GLY A 123 -6.01 4.32 -3.80
CA GLY A 123 -6.67 3.50 -4.81
C GLY A 123 -7.13 2.18 -4.22
N ILE A 124 -6.24 1.52 -3.48
CA ILE A 124 -6.53 0.27 -2.79
C ILE A 124 -7.53 0.47 -1.66
N MET A 125 -7.32 1.47 -0.79
CA MET A 125 -8.22 1.73 0.34
C MET A 125 -9.65 2.04 -0.09
N SER A 126 -9.83 2.69 -1.24
CA SER A 126 -11.16 3.00 -1.79
C SER A 126 -11.91 1.72 -2.16
N VAL A 127 -11.22 0.71 -2.70
CA VAL A 127 -11.80 -0.60 -3.00
C VAL A 127 -12.09 -1.37 -1.70
N MET A 128 -11.14 -1.36 -0.77
CA MET A 128 -11.27 -2.10 0.49
C MET A 128 -12.32 -1.50 1.44
N ALA A 129 -12.69 -0.23 1.26
CA ALA A 129 -13.73 0.43 2.05
C ALA A 129 -15.11 -0.24 1.88
N GLU A 130 -15.38 -0.88 0.74
CA GLU A 130 -16.61 -1.64 0.51
C GLU A 130 -16.45 -3.12 0.90
N ILE A 131 -15.27 -3.70 0.64
CA ILE A 131 -14.99 -5.12 0.91
C ILE A 131 -14.96 -5.40 2.42
N ARG A 132 -14.25 -4.56 3.20
CA ARG A 132 -13.96 -4.82 4.62
C ARG A 132 -15.22 -4.85 5.49
N PRO A 133 -16.14 -3.87 5.42
CA PRO A 133 -17.34 -3.89 6.27
C PRO A 133 -18.27 -5.05 5.95
N ASN A 134 -18.29 -5.50 4.68
CA ASN A 134 -19.15 -6.59 4.21
C ASN A 134 -18.48 -7.97 4.28
N ASN A 135 -17.18 -8.03 4.65
CA ASN A 135 -16.36 -9.23 4.58
C ASN A 135 -16.49 -9.95 3.22
N ASP A 136 -16.51 -9.19 2.12
CA ASP A 136 -16.69 -9.73 0.77
C ASP A 136 -15.39 -10.38 0.26
N LEU A 137 -15.08 -11.55 0.80
CA LEU A 137 -13.95 -12.35 0.35
C LEU A 137 -14.13 -12.88 -1.08
N GLY A 138 -15.34 -12.78 -1.66
CA GLY A 138 -15.64 -13.17 -3.04
C GLY A 138 -15.19 -12.14 -4.08
N HIS A 139 -14.89 -10.91 -3.67
CA HIS A 139 -14.53 -9.81 -4.57
C HIS A 139 -13.30 -10.15 -5.46
N PRO A 140 -13.28 -9.76 -6.75
CA PRO A 140 -12.15 -9.99 -7.66
C PRO A 140 -10.80 -9.52 -7.11
N PHE A 141 -10.80 -8.42 -6.35
CA PHE A 141 -9.64 -7.92 -5.61
C PHE A 141 -9.04 -8.98 -4.66
N CYS A 142 -9.87 -9.58 -3.80
CA CYS A 142 -9.43 -10.64 -2.89
C CYS A 142 -9.06 -11.92 -3.65
N GLY A 143 -9.78 -12.21 -4.75
CA GLY A 143 -9.42 -13.28 -5.68
C GLY A 143 -8.01 -13.14 -6.23
N ASN A 144 -7.66 -11.94 -6.70
CA ASN A 144 -6.32 -11.64 -7.23
C ASN A 144 -5.22 -11.80 -6.17
N LEU A 145 -5.45 -11.31 -4.94
CA LEU A 145 -4.51 -11.48 -3.82
C LEU A 145 -4.29 -12.95 -3.42
N ARG A 146 -5.31 -13.80 -3.58
CA ARG A 146 -5.17 -15.25 -3.37
C ARG A 146 -4.44 -15.94 -4.52
N ALA A 147 -4.70 -15.49 -5.74
CA ALA A 147 -4.16 -16.09 -6.97
C ALA A 147 -2.65 -15.87 -7.13
N GLY A 148 -2.10 -14.78 -6.60
CA GLY A 148 -0.67 -14.54 -6.65
C GLY A 148 -0.21 -13.24 -6.00
N ASP A 149 1.08 -12.95 -6.15
CA ASP A 149 1.76 -11.87 -5.42
C ASP A 149 1.86 -10.55 -6.20
N TRP A 150 1.27 -10.46 -7.40
CA TRP A 150 1.45 -9.33 -8.32
C TRP A 150 1.04 -7.99 -7.72
N MET A 151 -0.14 -7.91 -7.08
CA MET A 151 -0.60 -6.69 -6.43
C MET A 151 0.28 -6.32 -5.22
N ILE A 152 0.74 -7.33 -4.47
CA ILE A 152 1.62 -7.17 -3.31
C ILE A 152 2.95 -6.56 -3.77
N ASP A 153 3.53 -7.12 -4.84
CA ASP A 153 4.76 -6.63 -5.44
C ASP A 153 4.60 -5.25 -6.05
N TYR A 154 3.52 -5.01 -6.78
CA TYR A 154 3.20 -3.72 -7.37
C TYR A 154 3.25 -2.58 -6.34
N VAL A 155 2.59 -2.76 -5.18
CA VAL A 155 2.53 -1.73 -4.13
C VAL A 155 3.91 -1.32 -3.62
N SER A 156 4.81 -2.28 -3.42
CA SER A 156 6.16 -1.99 -2.92
C SER A 156 7.11 -1.51 -4.02
N ASN A 157 7.08 -2.16 -5.19
CA ASN A 157 8.01 -1.90 -6.29
C ASN A 157 7.79 -0.52 -6.90
N ARG A 158 6.54 -0.04 -7.00
CA ARG A 158 6.27 1.32 -7.48
C ARG A 158 6.89 2.41 -6.61
N LEU A 159 7.08 2.16 -5.32
CA LEU A 159 7.72 3.13 -4.42
C LEU A 159 9.24 2.99 -4.42
N ILE A 160 9.74 1.75 -4.58
CA ILE A 160 11.18 1.46 -4.63
C ILE A 160 11.82 2.01 -5.90
N SER A 161 11.08 2.03 -7.02
CA SER A 161 11.56 2.61 -8.29
C SER A 161 11.79 4.12 -8.20
N HIS A 162 11.21 4.79 -7.22
CA HIS A 162 11.45 6.22 -6.97
C HIS A 162 12.63 6.42 -6.03
N ALA A 163 13.42 7.47 -6.28
CA ALA A 163 14.48 7.88 -5.38
C ALA A 163 13.92 8.55 -4.10
N GLY A 164 14.73 8.55 -3.03
CA GLY A 164 14.45 9.32 -1.82
C GLY A 164 13.58 8.60 -0.78
N THR A 165 12.83 9.37 0.00
CA THR A 165 12.09 8.93 1.20
C THR A 165 10.95 7.95 0.87
N CYS A 166 10.32 8.08 -0.30
CA CYS A 166 9.33 7.12 -0.79
C CYS A 166 9.92 5.70 -0.94
N SER A 167 11.19 5.60 -1.36
CA SER A 167 11.89 4.32 -1.50
C SER A 167 11.98 3.57 -0.17
N ASP A 168 12.20 4.29 0.93
CA ASP A 168 12.31 3.68 2.26
C ASP A 168 10.97 3.11 2.74
N VAL A 169 9.85 3.78 2.44
CA VAL A 169 8.50 3.22 2.65
C VAL A 169 8.30 1.97 1.79
N GLY A 170 8.68 2.02 0.52
CA GLY A 170 8.61 0.87 -0.39
C GLY A 170 9.40 -0.34 0.12
N LYS A 171 10.63 -0.12 0.61
CA LYS A 171 11.46 -1.17 1.24
C LYS A 171 10.81 -1.72 2.51
N TRP A 172 10.21 -0.86 3.34
CA TRP A 172 9.49 -1.30 4.54
C TRP A 172 8.28 -2.18 4.19
N LEU A 173 7.48 -1.77 3.19
CA LEU A 173 6.35 -2.55 2.68
C LEU A 173 6.83 -3.90 2.12
N ARG A 174 7.90 -3.90 1.31
CA ARG A 174 8.50 -5.13 0.79
C ARG A 174 8.93 -6.08 1.90
N ALA A 175 9.56 -5.56 2.96
CA ALA A 175 9.97 -6.35 4.11
C ALA A 175 8.77 -6.97 4.87
N MET A 176 7.68 -6.22 5.04
CA MET A 176 6.42 -6.76 5.58
C MET A 176 5.83 -7.84 4.67
N PHE A 177 5.87 -7.61 3.35
CA PHE A 177 5.30 -8.52 2.36
C PHE A 177 6.06 -9.84 2.24
N ILE A 178 7.35 -9.89 2.59
CA ILE A 178 8.09 -11.17 2.67
C ILE A 178 7.41 -12.14 3.64
N TYR A 179 6.88 -11.66 4.78
CA TYR A 179 6.13 -12.48 5.71
C TYR A 179 4.72 -12.78 5.18
N LEU A 180 4.04 -11.78 4.62
CA LEU A 180 2.70 -11.94 4.05
C LEU A 180 2.64 -13.06 3.02
N LYS A 181 3.61 -13.12 2.10
CA LYS A 181 3.66 -14.13 1.03
C LYS A 181 3.87 -15.56 1.53
N ARG A 182 4.31 -15.73 2.78
CA ARG A 182 4.51 -17.04 3.45
C ARG A 182 3.25 -17.54 4.16
N VAL A 183 2.27 -16.67 4.35
CA VAL A 183 0.99 -17.03 4.95
C VAL A 183 0.13 -17.78 3.93
N PRO A 184 -0.73 -18.73 4.36
CA PRO A 184 -1.67 -19.41 3.47
C PRO A 184 -2.51 -18.42 2.66
N ARG A 185 -2.72 -18.74 1.38
CA ARG A 185 -3.34 -17.82 0.40
C ARG A 185 -4.67 -17.25 0.88
N TYR A 186 -5.51 -18.07 1.51
CA TYR A 186 -6.82 -17.63 2.02
C TYR A 186 -6.75 -16.55 3.11
N LEU A 187 -5.62 -16.40 3.83
CA LEU A 187 -5.42 -15.35 4.83
C LEU A 187 -4.76 -14.08 4.26
N ILE A 188 -4.16 -14.15 3.07
CA ILE A 188 -3.45 -13.00 2.48
C ILE A 188 -4.33 -11.76 2.39
N PRO A 189 -5.59 -11.79 1.89
CA PRO A 189 -6.40 -10.57 1.79
C PRO A 189 -6.58 -9.84 3.13
N CYS A 190 -6.77 -10.57 4.23
CA CYS A 190 -6.96 -10.00 5.56
C CYS A 190 -5.67 -9.35 6.10
N TYR A 191 -4.53 -10.03 5.96
CA TYR A 191 -3.26 -9.48 6.44
C TYR A 191 -2.72 -8.37 5.53
N PHE A 192 -2.97 -8.45 4.22
CA PHE A 192 -2.68 -7.37 3.28
C PHE A 192 -3.44 -6.09 3.66
N ASP A 193 -4.75 -6.22 3.94
CA ASP A 193 -5.57 -5.13 4.46
C ASP A 193 -4.97 -4.54 5.75
N ALA A 194 -4.65 -5.39 6.72
CA ALA A 194 -4.12 -4.96 8.02
C ALA A 194 -2.82 -4.13 7.88
N ILE A 195 -1.90 -4.56 7.01
CA ILE A 195 -0.65 -3.83 6.72
C ILE A 195 -0.97 -2.46 6.12
N LEU A 196 -1.80 -2.45 5.07
CA LEU A 196 -2.07 -1.22 4.32
C LEU A 196 -2.90 -0.22 5.12
N VAL A 197 -3.87 -0.68 5.92
CA VAL A 197 -4.64 0.19 6.80
C VAL A 197 -3.75 0.87 7.80
N GLY A 198 -2.89 0.11 8.50
CA GLY A 198 -1.98 0.66 9.49
C GLY A 198 -1.03 1.70 8.90
N ALA A 199 -0.47 1.40 7.73
CA ALA A 199 0.38 2.34 7.00
C ALA A 199 -0.41 3.58 6.56
N TYR A 200 -1.56 3.39 5.92
CA TYR A 200 -2.41 4.45 5.38
C TYR A 200 -2.90 5.41 6.46
N THR A 201 -3.40 4.91 7.60
CA THR A 201 -3.83 5.78 8.71
C THR A 201 -2.67 6.57 9.29
N THR A 202 -1.49 5.96 9.43
CA THR A 202 -0.28 6.66 9.89
C THR A 202 0.13 7.78 8.94
N LEU A 203 -0.03 7.56 7.63
CA LEU A 203 0.29 8.55 6.60
C LEU A 203 -0.73 9.69 6.55
N LEU A 204 -2.03 9.40 6.72
CA LEU A 204 -3.04 10.44 6.84
C LEU A 204 -2.79 11.34 8.06
N ASP A 205 -2.47 10.74 9.21
CA ASP A 205 -2.09 11.49 10.40
C ASP A 205 -0.87 12.38 10.16
N LEU A 206 0.11 11.90 9.38
CA LEU A 206 1.26 12.69 8.98
C LEU A 206 0.89 13.85 8.06
N VAL A 207 0.01 13.62 7.07
CA VAL A 207 -0.51 14.68 6.19
C VAL A 207 -1.08 15.82 7.02
N TRP A 208 -2.00 15.52 7.93
CA TRP A 208 -2.65 16.56 8.72
C TRP A 208 -1.69 17.24 9.70
N LYS A 209 -0.74 16.51 10.29
CA LYS A 209 0.32 17.10 11.14
C LYS A 209 1.19 18.13 10.42
N GLN A 210 1.36 18.00 9.10
CA GLN A 210 2.10 18.96 8.27
C GLN A 210 1.26 20.16 7.81
N MET A 211 -0.07 20.11 8.00
CA MET A 211 -0.99 21.18 7.61
C MET A 211 -1.20 22.20 8.73
N SER A 212 -1.93 23.28 8.45
CA SER A 212 -2.20 24.34 9.42
C SER A 212 -3.06 23.86 10.59
N SER A 213 -3.05 24.62 11.69
CA SER A 213 -3.88 24.35 12.88
C SER A 213 -5.38 24.28 12.56
N PHE A 214 -5.85 25.02 11.54
CA PHE A 214 -7.22 24.95 11.05
C PHE A 214 -7.59 23.55 10.56
N VAL A 215 -6.70 22.87 9.84
CA VAL A 215 -6.92 21.50 9.36
C VAL A 215 -6.72 20.49 10.49
N GLN A 216 -5.65 20.64 11.28
CA GLN A 216 -5.35 19.71 12.38
C GLN A 216 -6.49 19.59 13.38
N ASN A 217 -7.07 20.73 13.76
CA ASN A 217 -8.19 20.84 14.71
C ASN A 217 -9.56 20.85 14.03
N GLY A 218 -9.59 20.74 12.69
CA GLY A 218 -10.81 20.73 11.90
C GLY A 218 -11.59 19.42 12.03
N SER A 219 -12.84 19.44 11.57
CA SER A 219 -13.69 18.26 11.51
C SER A 219 -13.16 17.22 10.52
N THR A 220 -13.66 15.99 10.58
CA THR A 220 -13.37 14.94 9.60
C THR A 220 -13.63 15.40 8.16
N PHE A 221 -14.65 16.24 7.94
CA PHE A 221 -14.94 16.82 6.63
C PHE A 221 -13.83 17.78 6.17
N VAL A 222 -13.36 18.69 7.03
CA VAL A 222 -12.25 19.61 6.71
C VAL A 222 -10.98 18.81 6.41
N LYS A 223 -10.70 17.77 7.20
CA LYS A 223 -9.56 16.88 7.00
C LYS A 223 -9.64 16.13 5.68
N HIS A 224 -10.81 15.66 5.27
CA HIS A 224 -10.97 15.02 3.95
C HIS A 224 -10.84 16.02 2.80
N LEU A 225 -11.40 17.23 2.93
CA LEU A 225 -11.22 18.28 1.92
C LEU A 225 -9.75 18.69 1.77
N SER A 226 -9.01 18.78 2.88
CA SER A 226 -7.59 19.16 2.84
C SER A 226 -6.74 18.12 2.10
N LEU A 227 -7.13 16.85 2.10
CA LEU A 227 -6.45 15.81 1.30
C LEU A 227 -6.51 16.10 -0.20
N GLY A 228 -7.52 16.86 -0.67
CA GLY A 228 -7.58 17.35 -2.05
C GLY A 228 -6.35 18.18 -2.44
N SER A 229 -5.76 18.93 -1.51
CA SER A 229 -4.50 19.64 -1.78
C SER A 229 -3.34 18.67 -2.05
N VAL A 230 -3.26 17.56 -1.31
CA VAL A 230 -2.23 16.52 -1.53
C VAL A 230 -2.49 15.73 -2.81
N GLN A 231 -3.75 15.57 -3.21
CA GLN A 231 -4.09 14.95 -4.50
C GLN A 231 -3.60 15.80 -5.68
N MET A 232 -3.84 17.12 -5.63
CA MET A 232 -3.57 18.02 -6.76
C MET A 232 -2.12 18.54 -6.81
N CYS A 233 -1.45 18.65 -5.66
CA CYS A 233 -0.06 19.10 -5.55
C CYS A 233 0.90 17.92 -5.64
N GLY A 234 1.67 17.84 -6.73
CA GLY A 234 2.62 16.76 -6.96
C GLY A 234 3.81 17.22 -7.80
N ILE A 235 4.81 16.33 -7.89
CA ILE A 235 5.99 16.51 -8.74
C ILE A 235 5.82 15.55 -9.92
N GLY A 236 5.79 16.08 -11.14
CA GLY A 236 5.73 15.28 -12.37
C GLY A 236 7.13 14.89 -12.86
N LYS A 237 7.21 13.96 -13.82
CA LYS A 237 8.50 13.64 -14.46
C LYS A 237 8.97 14.77 -15.37
N TYR A 238 8.06 15.57 -15.90
CA TYR A 238 8.39 16.73 -16.71
C TYR A 238 8.00 18.02 -15.97
N PRO A 239 8.85 19.06 -15.97
CA PRO A 239 8.48 20.34 -15.38
C PRO A 239 7.25 20.94 -16.07
N SER A 240 6.16 21.15 -15.32
CA SER A 240 4.94 21.79 -15.82
C SER A 240 4.95 23.32 -15.67
N LEU A 241 5.97 23.88 -15.00
CA LEU A 241 6.11 25.31 -14.74
C LEU A 241 7.44 25.81 -15.32
N PRO A 242 7.53 27.10 -15.72
CA PRO A 242 8.77 27.70 -16.16
C PRO A 242 9.81 27.69 -15.04
N PRO A 243 11.12 27.67 -15.37
CA PRO A 243 12.17 27.66 -14.37
C PRO A 243 12.09 28.94 -13.51
N LEU A 244 12.16 28.73 -12.20
CA LEU A 244 12.23 29.80 -11.22
C LEU A 244 13.58 30.50 -11.31
N SER A 245 13.59 31.78 -10.92
CA SER A 245 14.79 32.63 -10.93
C SER A 245 15.96 31.97 -10.18
N PRO A 246 17.18 31.94 -10.76
CA PRO A 246 18.38 31.45 -10.07
C PRO A 246 18.72 32.19 -8.77
N ALA A 247 18.17 33.39 -8.57
CA ALA A 247 18.36 34.16 -7.34
C ALA A 247 17.58 33.59 -6.13
N LEU A 248 16.60 32.69 -6.37
CA LEU A 248 15.81 32.08 -5.32
C LEU A 248 16.62 30.98 -4.61
N LYS A 249 16.60 31.04 -3.28
CA LYS A 249 17.23 30.03 -2.42
C LYS A 249 16.27 28.87 -2.19
N ASN A 250 16.82 27.69 -1.92
CA ASN A 250 16.06 26.48 -1.55
C ASN A 250 15.06 25.97 -2.60
N VAL A 251 15.28 26.29 -3.89
CA VAL A 251 14.55 25.65 -4.96
C VAL A 251 14.96 24.17 -5.00
N PRO A 252 14.01 23.21 -4.98
CA PRO A 252 14.35 21.80 -5.03
C PRO A 252 14.88 21.43 -6.42
N TYR A 253 15.91 20.59 -6.46
CA TYR A 253 16.51 20.07 -7.68
C TYR A 253 16.56 18.55 -7.66
N ARG A 254 16.46 17.94 -8.84
CA ARG A 254 16.77 16.53 -9.07
C ARG A 254 17.74 16.38 -10.22
N LEU A 255 18.37 15.20 -10.30
CA LEU A 255 19.16 14.82 -11.47
C LEU A 255 18.20 14.29 -12.54
N ASN A 256 18.23 14.86 -13.73
CA ASN A 256 17.52 14.33 -14.88
C ASN A 256 18.27 13.10 -15.39
N GLU A 257 17.66 11.92 -15.33
CA GLU A 257 18.30 10.65 -15.72
C GLU A 257 18.59 10.56 -17.23
N ILE A 258 17.85 11.31 -18.06
CA ILE A 258 18.00 11.30 -19.51
C ILE A 258 19.14 12.24 -19.93
N MET A 259 19.16 13.45 -19.36
CA MET A 259 20.13 14.50 -19.75
C MET A 259 21.40 14.51 -18.89
N GLY A 260 21.36 13.91 -17.69
CA GLY A 260 22.45 13.97 -16.72
C GLY A 260 22.61 15.33 -16.04
N GLU A 261 21.68 16.25 -16.25
CA GLU A 261 21.75 17.63 -15.74
C GLU A 261 20.86 17.83 -14.51
N LYS A 262 21.19 18.83 -13.69
CA LYS A 262 20.33 19.23 -12.56
C LYS A 262 19.17 20.08 -13.08
N GLU A 263 17.95 19.65 -12.81
CA GLU A 263 16.74 20.38 -13.13
C GLU A 263 15.92 20.70 -11.88
N GLN A 264 15.18 21.81 -11.91
CA GLN A 264 14.29 22.20 -10.82
C GLN A 264 13.12 21.20 -10.75
N CYS A 265 12.85 20.67 -9.56
CA CYS A 265 11.75 19.72 -9.32
C CYS A 265 10.71 20.31 -8.37
N CYS A 266 10.12 21.44 -8.79
CA CYS A 266 9.10 22.12 -8.01
C CYS A 266 7.77 21.37 -8.01
N VAL A 267 7.08 21.42 -6.88
CA VAL A 267 5.68 20.98 -6.78
C VAL A 267 4.82 21.87 -7.68
N SER A 268 3.88 21.25 -8.37
CA SER A 268 2.92 21.94 -9.23
C SER A 268 1.50 21.46 -8.97
N LEU A 269 0.54 22.37 -9.13
CA LEU A 269 -0.88 22.11 -8.93
C LEU A 269 -1.51 21.64 -10.26
N ALA A 270 -2.10 20.46 -10.24
CA ALA A 270 -2.98 19.98 -11.31
C ALA A 270 -4.32 20.74 -11.29
N ALA A 271 -4.86 21.08 -12.46
CA ALA A 271 -6.21 21.66 -12.54
C ALA A 271 -7.32 20.63 -12.31
N GLY A 272 -7.03 19.34 -12.49
CA GLY A 272 -7.94 18.25 -12.17
C GLY A 272 -7.46 16.89 -12.66
N LEU A 273 -7.77 15.84 -11.89
CA LEU A 273 -7.40 14.47 -12.23
C LEU A 273 -8.55 13.75 -12.98
N PRO A 274 -8.27 12.86 -13.94
CA PRO A 274 -6.95 12.54 -14.52
C PRO A 274 -6.60 13.39 -15.75
N HIS A 275 -7.52 14.20 -16.28
CA HIS A 275 -7.36 14.81 -17.61
C HIS A 275 -6.41 16.02 -17.65
N PHE A 276 -6.20 16.70 -16.53
CA PHE A 276 -5.36 17.89 -16.40
C PHE A 276 -4.30 17.68 -15.33
N SER A 277 -3.62 16.53 -15.39
CA SER A 277 -2.66 16.08 -14.38
C SER A 277 -1.23 15.94 -14.91
N SER A 278 -1.02 15.82 -16.21
CA SER A 278 0.29 15.52 -16.81
C SER A 278 0.66 16.48 -17.95
N GLY A 279 1.96 16.53 -18.26
CA GLY A 279 2.53 17.34 -19.33
C GLY A 279 2.16 18.82 -19.26
N ILE A 280 1.91 19.40 -20.44
CA ILE A 280 1.57 20.83 -20.60
C ILE A 280 0.17 21.19 -20.12
N PHE A 281 -0.69 20.19 -19.88
CA PHE A 281 -2.09 20.40 -19.46
C PHE A 281 -2.28 20.38 -17.94
N ARG A 282 -1.22 20.12 -17.18
CA ARG A 282 -1.28 20.05 -15.72
C ARG A 282 -1.68 21.38 -15.09
N CYS A 283 -1.00 22.47 -15.44
CA CYS A 283 -1.13 23.75 -14.75
C CYS A 283 -1.92 24.77 -15.56
N TRP A 284 -2.98 25.31 -14.97
CA TRP A 284 -3.81 26.37 -15.56
C TRP A 284 -3.86 27.58 -14.63
N GLY A 285 -3.39 28.74 -15.09
CA GLY A 285 -3.21 29.92 -14.23
C GLY A 285 -4.49 30.31 -13.48
N ARG A 286 -5.64 30.34 -14.17
CA ARG A 286 -6.95 30.62 -13.55
C ARG A 286 -7.24 29.67 -12.39
N ASP A 287 -7.19 28.36 -12.65
CA ASP A 287 -7.52 27.31 -11.68
C ASP A 287 -6.54 27.32 -10.50
N THR A 288 -5.24 27.50 -10.77
CA THR A 288 -4.20 27.60 -9.74
C THR A 288 -4.45 28.76 -8.80
N PHE A 289 -4.66 29.98 -9.31
CA PHE A 289 -4.82 31.14 -8.44
C PHE A 289 -6.17 31.20 -7.70
N ILE A 290 -7.20 30.52 -8.22
CA ILE A 290 -8.45 30.31 -7.48
C ILE A 290 -8.24 29.31 -6.33
N ALA A 291 -7.51 28.21 -6.58
CA ALA A 291 -7.30 27.13 -5.62
C ALA A 291 -6.19 27.39 -4.59
N LEU A 292 -5.35 28.41 -4.77
CA LEU A 292 -4.19 28.70 -3.92
C LEU A 292 -4.54 29.17 -2.49
N ARG A 293 -5.77 29.65 -2.27
CA ARG A 293 -6.22 30.27 -1.02
C ARG A 293 -6.38 29.26 0.12
#